data_AF-A0A6V6Y7T9-F1
#
_entry.id   AF-A0A6V6Y7T9-F1
#
_cell.length_a   1.000
_cell.length_b   1.000
_cell.length_c   1.000
_cell.angle_alpha   90.00
_cell.angle_beta   90.00
_cell.angle_gamma   90.00
#
_symmetry.space_group_name_H-M   'P 1'
#
loop_
_entity.id
_entity.type
_entity.pdbx_description
1 polymer ?
#
loop_
_entity_poly.entity_id
_entity_poly.type
_entity_poly.pdbx_seq_one_letter_code
_entity_poly.pdbx_strand_id
1 'polypeptide(L)' 'MINPLPNTEGGYGKPLSNLSDSKLAGLMKIKLKSSGLRIVYKLEKSDDEVLVIIIGARAESKVYKDAEKRVAKLED' A
#
# COMPACT_ATOMS: atom_id res chain seq x y z
N MET A 1 5.95 1.64 17.55
CA MET A 1 5.08 0.55 17.03
C MET A 1 4.46 1.05 15.73
N ILE A 2 4.55 0.32 14.61
CA ILE A 2 3.91 0.74 13.34
C ILE A 2 2.46 0.27 13.40
N ASN A 3 1.52 1.21 13.51
CA ASN A 3 0.09 0.95 13.41
C ASN A 3 -0.35 0.98 11.93
N PRO A 4 -0.83 -0.14 11.37
CA PRO A 4 -1.22 -0.24 9.96
C PRO A 4 -2.59 0.36 9.65
N LEU A 5 -3.31 0.87 10.65
CA LEU A 5 -4.58 1.54 10.42
C LEU A 5 -4.40 2.80 9.54
N PRO A 6 -5.49 3.27 8.92
CA PRO A 6 -5.48 4.55 8.23
C PRO A 6 -5.06 5.68 9.16
N ASN A 7 -4.46 6.73 8.61
CA ASN A 7 -4.10 7.91 9.37
C ASN A 7 -5.30 8.65 9.97
N THR A 8 -6.50 8.44 9.44
CA THR A 8 -7.77 8.91 10.01
C THR A 8 -8.20 8.13 11.24
N GLU A 9 -7.64 6.94 11.46
CA GLU A 9 -7.90 6.04 12.59
C GLU A 9 -6.67 5.94 13.53
N GLY A 10 -5.76 6.91 13.45
CA GLY A 10 -4.57 6.98 14.32
C GLY A 10 -3.40 6.08 13.89
N GLY A 11 -3.45 5.48 12.70
CA GLY A 11 -2.34 4.71 12.14
C GLY A 11 -1.44 5.48 11.17
N TYR A 12 -0.54 4.77 10.50
CA TYR A 12 0.42 5.36 9.55
C TYR A 12 0.01 5.21 8.09
N GLY A 13 -1.06 4.44 7.82
CA GLY A 13 -1.55 4.18 6.48
C GLY A 13 -2.08 5.44 5.81
N LYS A 14 -1.60 5.73 4.60
CA LYS A 14 -2.26 6.69 3.72
C LYS A 14 -2.98 5.94 2.61
N PRO A 15 -4.30 6.14 2.41
CA PRO A 15 -5.01 5.51 1.32
C PRO A 15 -4.40 5.92 -0.03
N LEU A 16 -4.38 4.97 -0.95
CA LEU A 16 -4.05 5.19 -2.35
C LEU A 16 -5.33 5.50 -3.12
N SER A 17 -5.16 6.19 -4.23
CA SER A 17 -6.23 6.59 -5.13
C SER A 17 -5.95 6.01 -6.51
N ASN A 18 -7.00 5.83 -7.30
CA ASN A 18 -6.85 5.58 -8.72
C ASN A 18 -6.32 6.84 -9.41
N LEU A 19 -5.41 6.65 -10.36
CA LEU A 19 -4.89 7.67 -11.27
C LEU A 19 -5.11 7.18 -12.71
N SER A 20 -4.85 8.03 -13.69
CA SER A 20 -5.03 7.71 -15.11
C SER A 20 -4.24 6.47 -15.57
N ASP A 21 -3.14 6.15 -14.90
CA ASP A 21 -2.20 5.07 -15.23
C ASP A 21 -2.06 4.01 -14.11
N SER A 22 -2.96 3.98 -13.13
CA SER A 22 -2.83 3.12 -11.95
C SER A 22 -4.15 2.92 -11.20
N LYS A 23 -4.57 1.68 -10.97
CA LYS A 23 -5.71 1.30 -10.11
C LYS A 23 -5.24 0.76 -8.76
N LEU A 24 -5.21 1.62 -7.74
CA LEU A 24 -4.72 1.28 -6.39
C LEU A 24 -5.66 1.70 -5.27
N ALA A 25 -6.88 2.17 -5.60
CA ALA A 25 -7.91 2.42 -4.60
C ALA A 25 -8.18 1.14 -3.79
N GLY A 26 -8.41 1.30 -2.48
CA GLY A 26 -8.53 0.17 -1.55
C GLY A 26 -7.20 -0.30 -0.95
N LEU A 27 -6.05 0.11 -1.51
CA LEU A 27 -4.75 -0.11 -0.89
C LEU A 27 -4.29 1.09 -0.06
N MET A 28 -3.31 0.84 0.80
CA MET A 28 -2.66 1.83 1.63
C MET A 28 -1.15 1.85 1.40
N LYS A 29 -0.52 2.99 1.72
CA LYS A 29 0.93 3.13 1.73
C LYS A 29 1.48 3.64 3.05
N ILE A 30 2.67 3.17 3.41
CA ILE A 30 3.53 3.76 4.43
C ILE A 30 4.83 4.23 3.77
N LYS A 31 5.32 5.42 4.14
CA LYS A 31 6.62 5.96 3.69
C LYS A 31 7.65 5.74 4.79
N LEU A 32 8.68 4.96 4.52
CA LEU A 32 9.84 4.78 5.40
C LEU A 32 10.88 5.85 5.04
N LYS A 33 10.75 7.04 5.65
CA LYS A 33 11.51 8.24 5.23
C LYS A 33 13.02 8.05 5.29
N SER A 34 13.53 7.41 6.34
CA SER A 34 14.98 7.20 6.53
C SER A 34 15.60 6.27 5.49
N SER A 35 14.85 5.28 5.00
CA SER A 35 15.33 4.31 4.00
C SER A 35 14.91 4.63 2.56
N GLY A 36 14.07 5.66 2.35
CA GLY A 36 13.52 5.98 1.03
C GLY A 36 12.50 4.96 0.50
N LEU A 37 12.15 3.95 1.29
CA LEU A 37 11.26 2.86 0.91
C LEU A 37 9.78 3.19 1.13
N ARG A 38 8.92 2.42 0.47
CA ARG A 38 7.47 2.43 0.67
C ARG A 38 6.97 1.01 0.82
N ILE A 39 6.01 0.85 1.72
CA ILE A 39 5.21 -0.36 1.87
C ILE A 39 3.86 -0.07 1.22
N VAL A 40 3.39 -0.96 0.35
CA VAL A 40 2.02 -0.97 -0.17
C VAL A 40 1.34 -2.22 0.33
N TYR A 41 0.17 -2.07 0.92
CA TYR A 41 -0.55 -3.14 1.60
C TYR A 41 -2.06 -2.97 1.48
N LYS A 42 -2.79 -4.05 1.73
CA LYS A 42 -4.24 -4.07 1.92
C LYS A 42 -4.53 -4.29 3.41
N LEU A 43 -5.53 -3.58 3.93
CA LEU A 43 -6.00 -3.75 5.31
C LEU A 43 -7.30 -4.56 5.26
N GLU A 44 -7.34 -5.70 5.94
CA GLU A 44 -8.55 -6.51 6.07
C GLU A 44 -9.18 -6.23 7.43
N LYS A 45 -10.37 -5.60 7.43
CA LYS A 45 -11.02 -5.10 8.65
C LYS A 45 -11.63 -6.21 9.53
N SER A 46 -11.83 -7.41 8.98
CA SER A 46 -12.42 -8.54 9.70
C SER A 46 -11.46 -9.23 10.65
N ASP A 47 -10.14 -9.16 10.37
CA ASP A 47 -9.17 -10.05 10.99
C ASP A 47 -8.00 -9.30 11.67
N ASP A 48 -8.04 -7.97 11.75
CA ASP A 48 -6.91 -7.11 12.19
C ASP A 48 -5.58 -7.42 11.44
N GLU A 49 -5.67 -8.08 10.29
CA GLU A 49 -4.54 -8.52 9.49
C GLU A 49 -4.19 -7.52 8.38
N VAL A 50 -2.92 -7.52 8.01
CA VAL A 50 -2.37 -6.68 6.95
C VAL A 50 -1.70 -7.54 5.92
N LEU A 51 -2.27 -7.56 4.72
CA LEU A 51 -1.63 -8.18 3.57
C LEU A 51 -0.65 -7.20 2.93
N VAL A 52 0.65 -7.41 3.16
CA VAL A 52 1.68 -6.64 2.47
C VAL A 52 1.81 -7.11 1.02
N ILE A 53 1.50 -6.22 0.08
CA ILE A 53 1.57 -6.51 -1.36
C ILE A 53 3.00 -6.37 -1.88
N ILE A 54 3.68 -5.29 -1.48
CA ILE A 54 5.07 -5.03 -1.88
C ILE A 54 5.77 -4.02 -0.96
N ILE A 55 7.07 -4.20 -0.79
CA ILE A 55 7.99 -3.20 -0.21
C ILE A 55 9.01 -2.82 -1.27
N GLY A 56 9.19 -1.53 -1.54
CA GLY A 56 10.13 -1.09 -2.57
C GLY A 56 10.38 0.41 -2.59
N ALA A 57 11.41 0.81 -3.33
CA ALA A 57 11.72 2.22 -3.59
C ALA A 57 10.68 2.85 -4.54
N ARG A 58 10.47 4.17 -4.45
CA ARG A 58 9.53 4.88 -5.35
C ARG A 58 10.05 5.08 -6.77
N ALA A 59 11.35 4.90 -7.05
CA ALA A 59 11.96 5.27 -8.34
C ALA A 59 11.03 4.92 -9.53
N GLU A 60 10.70 5.94 -10.33
CA GLU A 60 9.79 5.85 -11.49
C GLU A 60 8.38 5.29 -11.20
N SER A 61 7.87 5.47 -9.98
CA SER A 61 6.60 4.89 -9.51
C SER A 61 6.53 3.35 -9.63
N LYS A 62 7.68 2.66 -9.77
CA LYS A 62 7.73 1.22 -10.06
C LYS A 62 6.98 0.38 -9.01
N VAL A 63 7.16 0.70 -7.73
CA VAL A 63 6.48 0.01 -6.61
C VAL A 63 4.95 0.00 -6.75
N TYR A 64 4.37 1.03 -7.36
CA TYR A 64 2.92 1.14 -7.54
C TYR A 64 2.42 0.29 -8.71
N LYS A 65 3.11 0.34 -9.86
CA LYS A 65 2.81 -0.52 -11.02
C LYS A 65 2.97 -2.00 -10.69
N ASP A 66 4.01 -2.30 -9.92
CA ASP A 66 4.29 -3.65 -9.43
C ASP A 66 3.26 -4.12 -8.38
N ALA A 67 2.69 -3.21 -7.59
CA ALA A 67 1.61 -3.52 -6.66
C ALA A 67 0.32 -3.86 -7.41
N GLU A 68 -0.07 -3.03 -8.39
CA GLU A 68 -1.26 -3.26 -9.21
C GLU A 68 -1.23 -4.64 -9.88
N LYS A 69 -0.10 -5.00 -10.50
CA LYS A 69 0.09 -6.33 -11.12
C LYS A 69 -0.02 -7.49 -10.14
N ARG A 70 0.36 -7.29 -8.87
CA ARG A 70 0.25 -8.33 -7.83
C ARG A 70 -1.16 -8.46 -7.31
N VAL A 71 -1.87 -7.34 -7.13
CA VAL A 71 -3.27 -7.34 -6.73
C VAL A 71 -4.14 -8.00 -7.78
N ALA A 72 -3.95 -7.66 -9.06
CA ALA A 72 -4.69 -8.32 -10.14
C ALA A 72 -4.58 -9.86 -10.10
N LYS A 73 -3.39 -10.40 -9.78
CA LYS A 73 -3.18 -11.85 -9.65
C LYS A 73 -3.78 -12.48 -8.39
N LEU A 74 -4.13 -11.69 -7.38
CA LEU A 74 -4.80 -12.16 -6.16
C LEU A 74 -6.32 -12.18 -6.33
N GLU A 75 -6.84 -11.48 -7.33
CA GLU A 75 -8.27 -11.40 -7.66
C GLU A 75 -8.69 -12.40 -8.74
N ASP A 76 -7.72 -13.07 -9.39
CA ASP A 76 -7.91 -14.22 -10.31
C ASP A 76 -8.00 -15.55 -9.53
#